data_AF-Q9HIU2-F1
#
_entry.id   AF-Q9HIU2-F1
#
_cell.length_a   1.000
_cell.length_b   1.000
_cell.length_c   1.000
_cell.angle_alpha   90.00
_cell.angle_beta   90.00
_cell.angle_gamma   90.00
#
_symmetry.space_group_name_H-M   'P 1'
#
loop_
_entity.id
_entity.type
_entity.pdbx_description
1 polymer ?
#
loop_
_entity_poly.entity_id
_entity_poly.type
_entity_poly.pdbx_seq_one_letter_code
_entity_poly.pdbx_strand_id
1 'polypeptide(L)'
;MFWFVLISLFLAFISDWELVNEMDEAIIRLPAFAGTIIFMIYLGGLISVSLPTRAPVIIESDISLFKGLGMIPLGLDVDGVFVLSENIDVLISPFIELVFFGVAVLVSENYYQIISYSSRHGSTIGSALSGLTSAFSCQCESFISLLPAVAALIIDVILIPVLLLSLTLLILTYVFVSHFYRSGRPIRSFFVRPKDSSVVYRLLIIMSTVFIPMLLAYLVSIGLEKNFIFFFVGGMAMVLSGFIFAMILFNIIRIKTTSIAIGSVLSVSGIMLSYMWFIPVLTFIAYSDPSFYAVMMITGYSAGIAIGAGYSIMPPLTRYTYLEYVSVVFNVVPLVIFYLSSVMEKHIWMFIPLIDQVWFSLSLWIAMLPVMWYTTHLSLNSFARTSFSINKRVIIGEHAD
;
A
#
# COMPACT_ATOMS: atom_id res chain seq x y z
N MET A 1 17.27 9.53 24.09
CA MET A 1 16.18 8.55 23.84
C MET A 1 15.04 8.60 24.84
N PHE A 2 15.20 8.23 26.12
CA PHE A 2 14.08 8.24 27.08
C PHE A 2 13.37 9.60 27.15
N TRP A 3 14.13 10.68 27.29
CA TRP A 3 13.58 12.04 27.32
C TRP A 3 12.92 12.46 26.01
N PHE A 4 13.41 12.00 24.86
CA PHE A 4 12.83 12.34 23.56
C PHE A 4 11.55 11.56 23.30
N VAL A 5 11.53 10.24 23.51
CA VAL A 5 10.31 9.43 23.47
C VAL A 5 9.28 9.96 24.47
N LEU A 6 9.72 10.41 25.64
CA LEU A 6 8.86 10.99 26.67
C LEU A 6 8.36 12.39 26.29
N ILE A 7 9.17 13.23 25.62
CA ILE A 7 8.74 14.53 25.07
C ILE A 7 7.80 14.34 23.89
N SER A 8 8.06 13.39 22.98
CA SER A 8 7.17 13.05 21.87
C SER A 8 5.86 12.45 22.37
N LEU A 9 5.90 11.56 23.38
CA LEU A 9 4.71 11.05 24.06
C LEU A 9 3.95 12.16 24.80
N PHE A 10 4.66 13.12 25.40
CA PHE A 10 4.06 14.24 26.12
C PHE A 10 3.43 15.26 25.16
N LEU A 11 4.08 15.57 24.05
CA LEU A 11 3.55 16.43 22.98
C LEU A 11 2.39 15.75 22.26
N ALA A 12 2.46 14.43 22.06
CA ALA A 12 1.34 13.65 21.55
C ALA A 12 0.17 13.62 22.53
N PHE A 13 0.44 13.42 23.82
CA PHE A 13 -0.57 13.49 24.86
C PHE A 13 -1.24 14.87 24.90
N ILE A 14 -0.47 15.96 24.78
CA ILE A 14 -1.00 17.33 24.70
C ILE A 14 -1.80 17.55 23.42
N SER A 15 -1.29 17.14 22.26
CA SER A 15 -1.98 17.27 20.98
C SER A 15 -3.30 16.51 20.96
N ASP A 16 -3.33 15.29 21.50
CA ASP A 16 -4.52 14.45 21.57
C ASP A 16 -5.51 14.98 22.62
N TRP A 17 -5.01 15.51 23.73
CA TRP A 17 -5.80 16.19 24.77
C TRP A 17 -6.47 17.48 24.26
N GLU A 18 -5.80 18.25 23.42
CA GLU A 18 -6.33 19.52 22.88
C GLU A 18 -7.26 19.29 21.67
N LEU A 19 -7.08 18.21 20.91
CA LEU A 19 -7.95 17.83 19.80
C LEU A 19 -9.21 17.07 20.21
N VAL A 20 -9.20 16.36 21.35
CA VAL A 20 -10.29 15.45 21.74
C VAL A 20 -10.75 15.74 23.17
N ASN A 21 -11.86 16.46 23.29
CA ASN A 21 -12.54 16.76 24.55
C ASN A 21 -13.22 15.52 25.21
N GLU A 22 -12.93 14.31 24.75
CA GLU A 22 -13.54 13.05 25.18
C GLU A 22 -12.46 12.07 25.68
N MET A 23 -12.27 12.01 27.01
CA MET A 23 -11.23 11.20 27.66
C MET A 23 -11.33 9.69 27.37
N ASP A 24 -12.51 9.18 27.04
CA ASP A 24 -12.73 7.75 26.78
C ASP A 24 -12.09 7.28 25.46
N GLU A 25 -11.98 8.16 24.46
CA GLU A 25 -11.37 7.83 23.18
C GLU A 25 -9.83 7.91 23.22
N ALA A 26 -9.26 8.78 24.07
CA ALA A 26 -7.82 8.96 24.24
C ALA A 26 -7.11 7.69 24.76
N ILE A 27 -7.80 6.89 25.59
CA ILE A 27 -7.26 5.63 26.15
C ILE A 27 -6.97 4.59 25.04
N ILE A 28 -7.70 4.64 23.92
CA ILE A 28 -7.53 3.72 22.79
C ILE A 28 -6.55 4.31 21.75
N ARG A 29 -6.56 5.63 21.57
CA ARG A 29 -5.73 6.34 20.58
C ARG A 29 -4.26 6.41 20.98
N LEU A 30 -3.97 6.71 22.25
CA LEU A 30 -2.59 6.90 22.74
C LEU A 30 -1.70 5.66 22.58
N PRO A 31 -2.16 4.43 22.92
CA PRO A 31 -1.36 3.22 22.68
C PRO A 31 -1.16 2.92 21.20
N ALA A 32 -2.16 3.19 20.35
CA ALA A 32 -2.05 3.00 18.91
C ALA A 32 -1.03 3.98 18.30
N PHE A 33 -1.07 5.24 18.71
CA PHE A 33 -0.09 6.25 18.33
C PHE A 33 1.32 5.89 18.80
N ALA A 34 1.48 5.57 20.09
CA ALA A 34 2.77 5.18 20.66
C ALA A 34 3.34 3.92 19.99
N GLY A 35 2.50 2.92 19.75
CA GLY A 35 2.85 1.71 19.02
C GLY A 35 3.29 2.01 17.59
N THR A 36 2.58 2.92 16.90
CA THR A 36 2.93 3.35 15.53
C THR A 36 4.27 4.06 15.51
N ILE A 37 4.53 5.01 16.43
CA ILE A 37 5.82 5.68 16.54
C ILE A 37 6.95 4.69 16.78
N ILE A 38 6.80 3.78 17.76
CA ILE A 38 7.83 2.78 18.07
C ILE A 38 8.11 1.90 16.85
N PHE A 39 7.06 1.48 16.16
CA PHE A 39 7.17 0.66 14.95
C PHE A 39 7.86 1.41 13.81
N MET A 40 7.54 2.69 13.60
CA MET A 40 8.20 3.53 12.60
C MET A 40 9.67 3.79 12.93
N ILE A 41 10.00 4.05 14.20
CA ILE A 41 11.40 4.21 14.65
C ILE A 41 12.19 2.93 14.39
N TYR A 42 11.61 1.76 14.69
CA TYR A 42 12.26 0.46 14.50
C TYR A 42 12.46 0.13 13.01
N LEU A 43 11.40 0.20 12.20
CA LEU A 43 11.48 -0.10 10.77
C LEU A 43 12.31 0.91 10.00
N GLY A 44 12.28 2.17 10.41
CA GLY A 44 13.04 3.24 9.77
C GLY A 44 14.53 3.16 9.98
N GLY A 45 15.02 2.25 10.83
CA GLY A 45 16.45 2.13 11.09
C GLY A 45 17.02 3.33 11.85
N LEU A 46 16.17 4.18 12.46
CA LEU A 46 16.63 5.21 13.40
C LEU A 46 17.35 4.60 14.61
N ILE A 47 17.08 3.32 14.87
CA ILE A 47 17.80 2.49 15.80
C ILE A 47 18.22 1.25 15.03
N SER A 48 19.51 1.13 14.72
CA SER A 48 20.07 -0.10 14.16
C SER A 48 20.90 -0.80 15.25
N VAL A 49 20.80 -2.13 15.30
CA VAL A 49 21.66 -2.94 16.16
C VAL A 49 22.91 -3.26 15.36
N SER A 50 23.98 -2.51 15.60
CA SER A 50 25.27 -2.76 14.96
C SER A 50 25.89 -4.05 15.51
N LEU A 51 26.65 -4.74 14.65
CA LEU A 51 27.51 -5.84 15.09
C LEU A 51 28.48 -5.30 16.16
N PRO A 52 28.75 -6.04 17.26
CA PRO A 52 29.51 -5.52 18.38
C PRO A 52 30.90 -5.08 17.92
N THR A 53 31.09 -3.78 17.78
CA THR A 53 32.38 -3.17 17.49
C THR A 53 32.92 -2.59 18.78
N ARG A 54 34.16 -2.92 19.14
CA ARG A 54 34.84 -2.34 20.33
C ARG A 54 35.23 -0.87 20.08
N ALA A 55 34.34 -0.09 19.47
CA ALA A 55 34.53 1.32 19.19
C ALA A 55 33.97 2.14 20.38
N PRO A 56 34.66 3.23 20.77
CA PRO A 56 34.10 4.19 21.72
C PRO A 56 32.81 4.81 21.15
N VAL A 57 31.94 5.34 22.01
CA VAL A 57 30.76 6.09 21.56
C VAL A 57 31.24 7.30 20.76
N ILE A 58 30.90 7.35 19.48
CA ILE A 58 31.26 8.43 18.56
C ILE A 58 29.98 9.22 18.26
N ILE A 59 30.07 10.54 18.41
CA ILE A 59 29.00 11.46 18.03
C ILE A 59 29.54 12.25 16.83
N GLU A 60 28.99 11.96 15.66
CA GLU A 60 29.38 12.64 14.42
C GLU A 60 28.19 13.40 13.84
N SER A 61 28.47 14.58 13.28
CA SER A 61 27.48 15.28 12.48
C SER A 61 27.19 14.45 11.23
N ASP A 62 25.93 14.35 10.88
CA ASP A 62 25.48 13.52 9.76
C ASP A 62 26.14 13.91 8.42
N ILE A 63 26.28 15.23 8.22
CA ILE A 63 26.96 15.82 7.07
C ILE A 63 28.41 15.32 6.91
N SER A 64 29.11 15.08 8.01
CA SER A 64 30.51 14.63 7.98
C SER A 64 30.62 13.15 7.66
N LEU A 65 29.68 12.34 8.13
CA LEU A 65 29.60 10.91 7.84
C LEU A 65 29.24 10.65 6.37
N PHE A 66 28.20 11.34 5.86
CA PHE A 66 27.83 11.27 4.44
C PHE A 66 28.95 11.76 3.52
N LYS A 67 29.60 12.88 3.85
CA LYS A 67 30.77 13.37 3.08
C LYS A 67 31.94 12.38 3.12
N GLY A 68 32.18 11.71 4.25
CA GLY A 68 33.19 10.66 4.39
C GLY A 68 32.90 9.43 3.51
N LEU A 69 31.63 9.15 3.26
CA LEU A 69 31.15 8.09 2.36
C LEU A 69 31.02 8.55 0.89
N GLY A 70 31.40 9.80 0.58
CA GLY A 70 31.26 10.37 -0.77
C GLY A 70 29.81 10.68 -1.19
N MET A 71 28.90 10.73 -0.23
CA MET A 71 27.48 11.04 -0.42
C MET A 71 27.18 12.51 -0.10
N ILE A 72 26.19 13.07 -0.77
CA ILE A 72 25.73 14.45 -0.51
C ILE A 72 24.56 14.35 0.47
N PRO A 73 24.70 14.83 1.72
CA PRO A 73 23.58 14.89 2.66
C PRO A 73 22.54 15.88 2.12
N LEU A 74 21.28 15.47 2.07
CA LEU A 74 20.20 16.27 1.50
C LEU A 74 19.01 16.37 2.45
N GLY A 75 18.38 17.55 2.44
CA GLY A 75 17.04 17.85 2.96
C GLY A 75 16.74 17.45 4.41
N LEU A 76 16.37 16.19 4.62
CA LEU A 76 15.83 15.66 5.87
C LEU A 76 16.92 15.33 6.90
N ASP A 77 18.15 15.10 6.43
CA ASP A 77 19.32 14.77 7.25
C ASP A 77 20.17 16.02 7.60
N VAL A 78 19.71 17.20 7.16
CA VAL A 78 20.38 18.47 7.47
C VAL A 78 20.26 18.74 8.97
N ASP A 79 21.41 19.00 9.60
CA ASP A 79 21.57 19.16 11.05
C ASP A 79 21.29 17.89 11.88
N GLY A 80 21.34 16.71 11.25
CA GLY A 80 21.32 15.42 11.94
C GLY A 80 22.60 15.12 12.71
N VAL A 81 22.46 14.28 13.74
CA VAL A 81 23.56 13.73 14.55
C VAL A 81 23.47 12.21 14.55
N PHE A 82 24.55 11.56 14.14
CA PHE A 82 24.74 10.12 14.28
C PHE A 82 25.44 9.82 15.61
N VAL A 83 24.79 9.04 16.47
CA VAL A 83 25.37 8.51 17.69
C VAL A 83 25.67 7.04 17.46
N LEU A 84 26.94 6.74 17.21
CA LEU A 84 27.45 5.38 17.01
C LEU A 84 27.88 4.84 18.38
N SER A 85 27.36 3.67 18.76
CA SER A 85 27.71 2.98 20.00
C SER A 85 28.08 1.53 19.71
N GLU A 86 28.66 0.84 20.70
CA GLU A 86 29.14 -0.54 20.55
C GLU A 86 28.05 -1.53 20.08
N ASN A 87 26.77 -1.28 20.39
CA ASN A 87 25.67 -2.17 20.06
C ASN A 87 24.50 -1.48 19.35
N ILE A 88 24.50 -0.15 19.27
CA ILE A 88 23.35 0.62 18.82
C ILE A 88 23.84 1.84 18.07
N ASP A 89 23.40 2.00 16.83
CA ASP A 89 23.58 3.25 16.10
C ASP A 89 22.23 3.99 16.08
N VAL A 90 22.28 5.28 16.41
CA VAL A 90 21.09 6.13 16.48
C VAL A 90 21.27 7.34 15.57
N LEU A 91 20.34 7.52 14.65
CA LEU A 91 20.21 8.75 13.86
C LEU A 91 19.21 9.68 14.54
N ILE A 92 19.66 10.89 14.88
CA ILE A 92 18.83 11.94 15.47
C ILE A 92 18.81 13.12 14.50
N SER A 93 17.67 13.35 13.83
CA SER A 93 17.46 14.55 13.01
C SER A 93 16.14 15.21 13.41
N PRO A 94 16.14 16.52 13.73
CA PRO A 94 14.93 17.23 14.13
C PRO A 94 13.88 17.27 13.00
N PHE A 95 14.33 17.30 11.74
CA PHE A 95 13.42 17.27 10.59
C PHE A 95 12.78 15.90 10.39
N ILE A 96 13.57 14.83 10.52
CA ILE A 96 13.02 13.46 10.48
C ILE A 96 12.02 13.28 11.62
N GLU A 97 12.37 13.69 12.84
CA GLU A 97 11.49 13.57 14.00
C GLU A 97 10.16 14.32 13.82
N LEU A 98 10.19 15.55 13.29
CA LEU A 98 8.98 16.33 13.01
C LEU A 98 8.11 15.65 11.94
N VAL A 99 8.71 15.16 10.87
CA VAL A 99 7.98 14.44 9.80
C VAL A 99 7.40 13.14 10.35
N PHE A 100 8.17 12.38 11.13
CA PHE A 100 7.73 11.13 11.76
C PHE A 100 6.59 11.36 12.72
N PHE A 101 6.69 12.39 13.57
CA PHE A 101 5.63 12.76 14.51
C PHE A 101 4.36 13.17 13.76
N GLY A 102 4.46 14.11 12.81
CA GLY A 102 3.31 14.58 12.04
C GLY A 102 2.62 13.46 11.27
N VAL A 103 3.40 12.55 10.68
CA VAL A 103 2.85 11.37 10.01
C VAL A 103 2.21 10.44 11.02
N ALA A 104 2.90 10.07 12.10
CA ALA A 104 2.35 9.16 13.11
C ALA A 104 1.01 9.65 13.67
N VAL A 105 0.84 10.96 13.89
CA VAL A 105 -0.43 11.55 14.34
C VAL A 105 -1.52 11.36 13.29
N LEU A 106 -1.24 11.71 12.03
CA LEU A 106 -2.22 11.59 10.95
C LEU A 106 -2.57 10.12 10.68
N VAL A 107 -1.61 9.21 10.83
CA VAL A 107 -1.78 7.76 10.69
C VAL A 107 -2.68 7.21 11.78
N SER A 108 -2.38 7.49 13.05
CA SER A 108 -3.20 7.01 14.16
C SER A 108 -4.63 7.53 14.07
N GLU A 109 -4.81 8.79 13.65
CA GLU A 109 -6.13 9.38 13.43
C GLU A 109 -6.87 8.73 12.26
N ASN A 110 -6.21 8.52 11.13
CA ASN A 110 -6.83 7.83 9.99
C ASN A 110 -7.23 6.39 10.35
N TYR A 111 -6.38 5.65 11.06
CA TYR A 111 -6.72 4.31 11.54
C TYR A 111 -7.92 4.33 12.46
N TYR A 112 -7.90 5.22 13.45
CA TYR A 112 -9.02 5.37 14.37
C TYR A 112 -10.32 5.67 13.60
N GLN A 113 -10.29 6.60 12.65
CA GLN A 113 -11.49 6.98 11.88
C GLN A 113 -11.98 5.85 10.96
N ILE A 114 -11.08 5.14 10.27
CA ILE A 114 -11.44 4.02 9.39
C ILE A 114 -12.01 2.85 10.20
N ILE A 115 -11.35 2.48 11.31
CA ILE A 115 -11.77 1.37 12.16
C ILE A 115 -13.08 1.68 12.87
N SER A 116 -13.21 2.88 13.46
CA SER A 116 -14.45 3.33 14.11
C SER A 116 -15.63 3.40 13.12
N TYR A 117 -15.38 3.79 11.87
CA TYR A 117 -16.40 3.77 10.83
C TYR A 117 -16.77 2.35 10.37
N SER A 118 -15.79 1.49 10.10
CA SER A 118 -15.99 0.11 9.64
C SER A 118 -16.70 -0.76 10.69
N SER A 119 -16.26 -0.66 11.95
CA SER A 119 -16.81 -1.40 13.09
C SER A 119 -18.31 -1.15 13.31
N ARG A 120 -18.80 0.06 13.02
CA ARG A 120 -20.23 0.41 13.12
C ARG A 120 -21.12 -0.23 12.04
N HIS A 121 -20.54 -0.74 10.95
CA HIS A 121 -21.30 -1.13 9.75
C HIS A 121 -21.19 -2.62 9.35
N GLY A 122 -20.48 -3.45 10.12
CA GLY A 122 -20.34 -4.88 9.82
C GLY A 122 -20.39 -5.80 11.04
N SER A 123 -20.67 -7.09 10.83
CA SER A 123 -20.55 -8.14 11.86
C SER A 123 -19.14 -8.13 12.45
N THR A 124 -19.03 -8.20 13.78
CA THR A 124 -17.85 -7.93 14.62
C THR A 124 -16.50 -8.47 14.10
N ILE A 125 -16.48 -9.61 13.41
CA ILE A 125 -15.27 -10.22 12.86
C ILE A 125 -14.95 -9.72 11.44
N GLY A 126 -15.97 -9.57 10.59
CA GLY A 126 -15.81 -9.07 9.22
C GLY A 126 -15.49 -7.57 9.17
N SER A 127 -16.02 -6.78 10.11
CA SER A 127 -15.70 -5.36 10.25
C SER A 127 -14.32 -5.13 10.86
N ALA A 128 -13.85 -6.02 11.77
CA ALA A 128 -12.49 -6.00 12.28
C ALA A 128 -11.47 -6.39 11.20
N LEU A 129 -11.74 -7.44 10.41
CA LEU A 129 -10.86 -7.84 9.32
C LEU A 129 -10.85 -6.82 8.18
N SER A 130 -12.00 -6.25 7.83
CA SER A 130 -12.08 -5.14 6.86
C SER A 130 -11.43 -3.88 7.40
N GLY A 131 -11.59 -3.56 8.68
CA GLY A 131 -10.93 -2.42 9.32
C GLY A 131 -9.41 -2.59 9.39
N LEU A 132 -8.92 -3.79 9.68
CA LEU A 132 -7.50 -4.16 9.63
C LEU A 132 -6.97 -4.18 8.20
N THR A 133 -7.75 -4.66 7.23
CA THR A 133 -7.33 -4.66 5.82
C THR A 133 -7.28 -3.23 5.29
N SER A 134 -8.29 -2.40 5.60
CA SER A 134 -8.28 -0.97 5.27
C SER A 134 -7.21 -0.19 5.99
N ALA A 135 -6.86 -0.62 7.21
CA ALA A 135 -5.68 -0.12 7.89
C ALA A 135 -4.40 -0.52 7.10
N PHE A 136 -4.21 -1.81 6.82
CA PHE A 136 -3.11 -2.28 5.99
C PHE A 136 -3.14 -1.76 4.55
N SER A 137 -4.23 -1.16 4.07
CA SER A 137 -4.31 -0.48 2.78
C SER A 137 -3.74 0.93 2.80
N CYS A 138 -3.58 1.55 3.98
CA CYS A 138 -2.88 2.81 4.15
C CYS A 138 -1.34 2.63 4.10
N GLN A 139 -0.83 1.83 3.15
CA GLN A 139 0.61 1.49 3.03
C GLN A 139 1.53 2.67 2.67
N CYS A 140 0.95 3.84 2.36
CA CYS A 140 1.63 5.13 2.32
C CYS A 140 2.49 5.39 3.58
N GLU A 141 2.10 4.78 4.70
CA GLU A 141 2.69 4.97 6.02
C GLU A 141 3.91 4.08 6.23
N SER A 142 3.93 2.89 5.62
CA SER A 142 5.12 2.03 5.63
C SER A 142 6.26 2.64 4.80
N PHE A 143 5.94 3.40 3.73
CA PHE A 143 6.92 4.17 2.97
C PHE A 143 7.59 5.24 3.84
N ILE A 144 6.78 5.96 4.63
CA ILE A 144 7.29 6.97 5.54
C ILE A 144 8.05 6.31 6.69
N SER A 145 7.60 5.15 7.18
CA SER A 145 8.33 4.42 8.21
C SER A 145 9.71 3.96 7.74
N LEU A 146 9.90 3.70 6.45
CA LEU A 146 11.18 3.25 5.88
C LEU A 146 12.10 4.42 5.48
N LEU A 147 11.62 5.67 5.51
CA LEU A 147 12.35 6.89 5.10
C LEU A 147 13.81 6.96 5.56
N PRO A 148 14.17 6.73 6.84
CA PRO A 148 15.53 6.93 7.32
C PRO A 148 16.48 5.82 6.80
N ALA A 149 15.97 4.62 6.54
CA ALA A 149 16.73 3.55 5.89
C ALA A 149 16.91 3.79 4.38
N VAL A 150 15.96 4.47 3.71
CA VAL A 150 16.03 4.81 2.28
C VAL A 150 16.89 6.05 2.02
N ALA A 151 16.83 7.05 2.90
CA ALA A 151 17.53 8.33 2.81
C ALA A 151 19.06 8.14 2.67
N ALA A 152 19.60 7.11 3.35
CA ALA A 152 21.03 6.83 3.33
C ALA A 152 21.56 6.21 2.03
N LEU A 153 20.71 5.64 1.14
CA LEU A 153 21.18 4.77 0.05
C LEU A 153 20.70 5.16 -1.34
N ILE A 154 19.53 5.81 -1.51
CA ILE A 154 18.96 6.10 -2.84
C ILE A 154 18.25 7.47 -2.87
N ILE A 155 19.01 8.47 -3.33
CA ILE A 155 18.62 9.72 -4.00
C ILE A 155 17.24 10.29 -3.61
N ASP A 156 17.26 11.37 -2.82
CA ASP A 156 16.12 12.21 -2.41
C ASP A 156 15.17 12.65 -3.54
N VAL A 157 15.64 12.62 -4.79
CA VAL A 157 14.88 13.01 -5.98
C VAL A 157 13.60 12.20 -6.14
N ILE A 158 13.55 10.95 -5.68
CA ILE A 158 12.33 10.11 -5.78
C ILE A 158 11.59 10.04 -4.46
N LEU A 159 12.33 10.02 -3.36
CA LEU A 159 11.75 10.00 -2.02
C LEU A 159 10.78 11.16 -1.80
N ILE A 160 11.13 12.37 -2.25
CA ILE A 160 10.30 13.57 -2.09
C ILE A 160 8.95 13.43 -2.85
N PRO A 161 8.91 13.14 -4.17
CA PRO A 161 7.64 12.89 -4.87
C PRO A 161 6.77 11.81 -4.23
N VAL A 162 7.36 10.71 -3.76
CA VAL A 162 6.59 9.63 -3.15
C VAL A 162 6.07 10.00 -1.77
N LEU A 163 6.86 10.73 -0.98
CA LEU A 163 6.43 11.29 0.30
C LEU A 163 5.27 12.27 0.09
N LEU A 164 5.41 13.20 -0.86
CA LEU A 164 4.35 14.15 -1.20
C LEU A 164 3.08 13.43 -1.68
N LEU A 165 3.21 12.41 -2.54
CA LEU A 165 2.09 11.59 -2.97
C LEU A 165 1.42 10.90 -1.78
N SER A 166 2.20 10.23 -0.93
CA SER A 166 1.73 9.51 0.26
C SER A 166 1.02 10.43 1.25
N LEU A 167 1.62 11.58 1.57
CA LEU A 167 1.05 12.60 2.44
C LEU A 167 -0.24 13.19 1.85
N THR A 168 -0.27 13.46 0.54
CA THR A 168 -1.47 13.95 -0.15
C THR A 168 -2.61 12.95 -0.07
N LEU A 169 -2.35 11.67 -0.33
CA LEU A 169 -3.35 10.61 -0.22
C LEU A 169 -3.85 10.43 1.21
N LEU A 170 -2.96 10.59 2.20
CA LEU A 170 -3.28 10.47 3.61
C LEU A 170 -4.16 11.63 4.11
N ILE A 171 -3.84 12.87 3.71
CA ILE A 171 -4.68 14.05 3.98
C ILE A 171 -6.04 13.91 3.28
N LEU A 172 -6.07 13.46 2.02
CA LEU A 172 -7.32 13.21 1.29
C LEU A 172 -8.18 12.16 1.98
N THR A 173 -7.55 11.09 2.49
CA THR A 173 -8.24 10.03 3.24
C THR A 173 -8.91 10.60 4.48
N TYR A 174 -8.16 11.38 5.27
CA TYR A 174 -8.69 12.05 6.45
C TYR A 174 -9.88 12.95 6.11
N VAL A 175 -9.76 13.79 5.09
CA VAL A 175 -10.85 14.69 4.65
C VAL A 175 -12.08 13.90 4.20
N PHE A 176 -11.89 12.81 3.45
CA PHE A 176 -13.01 11.98 2.97
C PHE A 176 -13.71 11.24 4.11
N VAL A 177 -12.97 10.66 5.05
CA VAL A 177 -13.55 9.92 6.17
C VAL A 177 -14.25 10.86 7.14
N SER A 178 -13.57 11.91 7.59
CA SER A 178 -14.11 12.85 8.58
C SER A 178 -15.32 13.62 8.05
N HIS A 179 -15.28 14.12 6.81
CA HIS A 179 -16.29 15.03 6.30
C HIS A 179 -17.45 14.31 5.61
N PHE A 180 -17.17 13.25 4.82
CA PHE A 180 -18.18 12.56 4.01
C PHE A 180 -18.68 11.27 4.66
N TYR A 181 -17.77 10.33 4.96
CA TYR A 181 -18.19 8.99 5.40
C TYR A 181 -18.78 8.99 6.81
N ARG A 182 -18.20 9.73 7.78
CA ARG A 182 -18.77 9.87 9.13
C ARG A 182 -20.18 10.46 9.11
N SER A 183 -20.45 11.36 8.18
CA SER A 183 -21.78 11.96 7.93
C SER A 183 -22.75 11.02 7.20
N GLY A 184 -22.35 9.79 6.88
CA GLY A 184 -23.14 8.82 6.13
C GLY A 184 -23.38 9.19 4.67
N ARG A 185 -22.63 10.17 4.12
CA ARG A 185 -22.82 10.67 2.75
C ARG A 185 -21.87 9.94 1.81
N PRO A 186 -22.38 9.08 0.89
CA PRO A 186 -21.51 8.45 -0.09
C PRO A 186 -21.01 9.48 -1.11
N ILE A 187 -19.73 9.41 -1.46
CA ILE A 187 -19.12 10.26 -2.51
C ILE A 187 -19.55 9.69 -3.87
N ARG A 188 -20.45 10.39 -4.56
CA ARG A 188 -21.10 9.96 -5.82
C ARG A 188 -20.42 10.44 -7.10
N SER A 189 -19.39 11.26 -7.06
CA SER A 189 -18.71 11.75 -8.28
C SER A 189 -17.48 10.92 -8.64
N PHE A 190 -16.74 10.46 -7.64
CA PHE A 190 -15.40 9.90 -7.84
C PHE A 190 -15.34 8.37 -7.70
N PHE A 191 -16.10 7.81 -6.75
CA PHE A 191 -16.11 6.37 -6.43
C PHE A 191 -17.40 5.70 -6.93
N VAL A 192 -17.74 5.95 -8.20
CA VAL A 192 -18.90 5.34 -8.84
C VAL A 192 -18.44 4.30 -9.84
N ARG A 193 -18.94 3.08 -9.65
CA ARG A 193 -18.86 2.03 -10.67
C ARG A 193 -19.33 2.64 -12.01
N PRO A 194 -18.49 2.71 -13.04
CA PRO A 194 -18.91 3.23 -14.33
C PRO A 194 -20.19 2.50 -14.73
N LYS A 195 -21.20 3.26 -15.16
CA LYS A 195 -22.50 2.69 -15.53
C LYS A 195 -22.22 1.65 -16.62
N ASP A 196 -22.64 0.40 -16.40
CA ASP A 196 -22.28 -0.75 -17.25
C ASP A 196 -22.66 -0.54 -18.74
N SER A 197 -23.52 0.44 -19.06
CA SER A 197 -23.93 0.80 -20.42
C SER A 197 -23.14 1.93 -21.10
N SER A 198 -22.24 2.62 -20.39
CA SER A 198 -21.51 3.75 -20.97
C SER A 198 -20.52 3.32 -22.05
N VAL A 199 -20.45 4.09 -23.14
CA VAL A 199 -19.52 3.84 -24.25
C VAL A 199 -18.07 3.91 -23.77
N VAL A 200 -17.77 4.82 -22.84
CA VAL A 200 -16.46 4.97 -22.21
C VAL A 200 -16.04 3.69 -21.47
N TYR A 201 -16.95 3.06 -20.73
CA TYR A 201 -16.66 1.79 -20.04
C TYR A 201 -16.33 0.69 -21.05
N ARG A 202 -17.11 0.58 -22.14
CA ARG A 202 -16.85 -0.38 -23.23
C ARG A 202 -15.52 -0.11 -23.95
N LEU A 203 -15.16 1.16 -24.16
CA LEU A 203 -13.87 1.54 -24.75
C LEU A 203 -12.69 1.20 -23.83
N LEU A 204 -12.77 1.54 -22.53
CA LEU A 204 -11.75 1.17 -21.54
C LEU A 204 -11.54 -0.35 -21.48
N ILE A 205 -12.63 -1.10 -21.61
CA ILE A 205 -12.65 -2.56 -21.68
C ILE A 205 -11.93 -3.09 -22.93
N ILE A 206 -12.24 -2.58 -24.12
CA ILE A 206 -11.61 -3.02 -25.36
C ILE A 206 -10.11 -2.66 -25.34
N MET A 207 -9.79 -1.47 -24.84
CA MET A 207 -8.41 -1.03 -24.64
C MET A 207 -7.66 -1.94 -23.66
N SER A 208 -8.27 -2.33 -22.55
CA SER A 208 -7.56 -3.16 -21.56
C SER A 208 -7.41 -4.62 -21.96
N THR A 209 -8.38 -5.19 -22.70
CA THR A 209 -8.40 -6.63 -23.03
C THR A 209 -7.73 -6.97 -24.35
N VAL A 210 -7.74 -6.06 -25.33
CA VAL A 210 -7.16 -6.30 -26.66
C VAL A 210 -5.92 -5.45 -26.87
N PHE A 211 -5.98 -4.16 -26.55
CA PHE A 211 -4.87 -3.25 -26.85
C PHE A 211 -3.67 -3.47 -25.93
N ILE A 212 -3.86 -3.71 -24.63
CA ILE A 212 -2.74 -3.98 -23.71
C ILE A 212 -1.92 -5.22 -24.15
N PRO A 213 -2.52 -6.41 -24.38
CA PRO A 213 -1.76 -7.57 -24.85
C PRO A 213 -1.08 -7.35 -26.20
N MET A 214 -1.75 -6.65 -27.13
CA MET A 214 -1.19 -6.33 -28.45
C MET A 214 0.01 -5.37 -28.35
N LEU A 215 -0.11 -4.33 -27.52
CA LEU A 215 0.98 -3.39 -27.25
C LEU A 215 2.16 -4.11 -26.58
N LEU A 216 1.91 -4.97 -25.60
CA LEU A 216 2.95 -5.76 -24.95
C LEU A 216 3.64 -6.70 -25.94
N ALA A 217 2.90 -7.40 -26.80
CA ALA A 217 3.48 -8.25 -27.84
C ALA A 217 4.37 -7.44 -28.80
N TYR A 218 3.96 -6.24 -29.19
CA TYR A 218 4.78 -5.33 -29.99
C TYR A 218 6.04 -4.87 -29.24
N LEU A 219 5.93 -4.47 -27.98
CA LEU A 219 7.06 -4.03 -27.16
C LEU A 219 8.07 -5.17 -26.89
N VAL A 220 7.59 -6.41 -26.77
CA VAL A 220 8.44 -7.61 -26.70
C VAL A 220 9.13 -7.87 -28.05
N SER A 221 8.45 -7.62 -29.18
CA SER A 221 9.08 -7.81 -30.50
C SER A 221 10.29 -6.88 -30.75
N ILE A 222 10.36 -5.74 -30.05
CA ILE A 222 11.51 -4.81 -30.10
C ILE A 222 12.56 -5.09 -29.01
N GLY A 223 12.42 -6.18 -28.24
CA GLY A 223 13.43 -6.63 -27.27
C GLY A 223 13.32 -5.99 -25.87
N LEU A 224 12.21 -5.30 -25.55
CA LEU A 224 12.06 -4.65 -24.24
C LEU A 224 11.90 -5.64 -23.08
N GLU A 225 11.65 -6.93 -23.32
CA GLU A 225 11.58 -7.96 -22.28
C GLU A 225 12.86 -8.09 -21.46
N LYS A 226 14.00 -7.63 -21.98
CA LYS A 226 15.28 -7.57 -21.25
C LYS A 226 15.37 -6.37 -20.30
N ASN A 227 14.49 -5.38 -20.42
CA ASN A 227 14.39 -4.33 -19.42
C ASN A 227 13.63 -4.86 -18.19
N PHE A 228 14.27 -4.81 -17.02
CA PHE A 228 13.74 -5.40 -15.79
C PHE A 228 12.40 -4.81 -15.34
N ILE A 229 12.25 -3.49 -15.46
CA ILE A 229 10.99 -2.79 -15.13
C ILE A 229 9.90 -3.25 -16.11
N PHE A 230 10.19 -3.25 -17.41
CA PHE A 230 9.25 -3.69 -18.43
C PHE A 230 8.82 -5.16 -18.25
N PHE A 231 9.75 -6.04 -17.92
CA PHE A 231 9.51 -7.47 -17.69
C PHE A 231 8.37 -7.68 -16.67
N PHE A 232 8.47 -7.05 -15.51
CA PHE A 232 7.48 -7.20 -14.44
C PHE A 232 6.23 -6.35 -14.62
N VAL A 233 6.36 -5.10 -15.10
CA VAL A 233 5.20 -4.25 -15.41
C VAL A 233 4.34 -4.90 -16.48
N GLY A 234 4.96 -5.54 -17.49
CA GLY A 234 4.27 -6.33 -18.49
C GLY A 234 3.50 -7.50 -17.88
N GLY A 235 4.13 -8.26 -16.97
CA GLY A 235 3.46 -9.33 -16.22
C GLY A 235 2.24 -8.84 -15.43
N MET A 236 2.38 -7.76 -14.66
CA MET A 236 1.28 -7.15 -13.90
C MET A 236 0.17 -6.61 -14.82
N ALA A 237 0.52 -6.01 -15.95
CA ALA A 237 -0.44 -5.53 -16.94
C ALA A 237 -1.25 -6.70 -17.55
N MET A 238 -0.64 -7.86 -17.76
CA MET A 238 -1.36 -9.06 -18.19
C MET A 238 -2.34 -9.57 -17.13
N VAL A 239 -1.95 -9.55 -15.84
CA VAL A 239 -2.86 -9.86 -14.72
C VAL A 239 -4.05 -8.90 -14.71
N LEU A 240 -3.81 -7.59 -14.83
CA LEU A 240 -4.87 -6.58 -14.89
C LEU A 240 -5.79 -6.79 -16.12
N SER A 241 -5.21 -7.10 -17.28
CA SER A 241 -5.96 -7.38 -18.51
C SER A 241 -6.88 -8.60 -18.34
N GLY A 242 -6.37 -9.70 -17.77
CA GLY A 242 -7.14 -10.90 -17.48
C GLY A 242 -8.24 -10.66 -16.44
N PHE A 243 -7.95 -9.86 -15.42
CA PHE A 243 -8.93 -9.45 -14.40
C PHE A 243 -10.10 -8.70 -15.03
N ILE A 244 -9.81 -7.69 -15.86
CA ILE A 244 -10.84 -6.91 -16.55
C ILE A 244 -11.64 -7.81 -17.51
N PHE A 245 -10.95 -8.68 -18.27
CA PHE A 245 -11.60 -9.66 -19.15
C PHE A 245 -12.62 -10.52 -18.40
N ALA A 246 -12.24 -11.11 -17.28
CA ALA A 246 -13.15 -11.95 -16.49
C ALA A 246 -14.33 -11.15 -15.94
N MET A 247 -14.13 -9.92 -15.43
CA MET A 247 -15.25 -9.08 -14.99
C MET A 247 -16.29 -8.87 -16.09
N ILE A 248 -15.84 -8.66 -17.33
CA ILE A 248 -16.73 -8.47 -18.49
C ILE A 248 -17.45 -9.75 -18.83
N LEU A 249 -16.71 -10.85 -18.96
CA LEU A 249 -17.23 -12.15 -19.34
C LEU A 249 -18.36 -12.56 -18.39
N PHE A 250 -18.16 -12.41 -17.08
CA PHE A 250 -19.16 -12.75 -16.08
C PHE A 250 -20.35 -11.78 -16.08
N ASN A 251 -20.15 -10.51 -16.43
CA ASN A 251 -21.25 -9.55 -16.61
C ASN A 251 -22.13 -9.93 -17.82
N ILE A 252 -21.54 -10.42 -18.91
CA ILE A 252 -22.27 -10.87 -20.11
C ILE A 252 -23.02 -12.17 -19.84
N ILE A 253 -22.36 -13.16 -19.22
CA ILE A 253 -22.94 -14.49 -18.96
C ILE A 253 -24.02 -14.43 -17.86
N ARG A 254 -24.07 -13.36 -17.05
CA ARG A 254 -25.04 -13.16 -15.95
C ARG A 254 -25.08 -14.35 -14.99
N ILE A 255 -23.91 -14.80 -14.55
CA ILE A 255 -23.80 -15.91 -13.60
C ILE A 255 -24.49 -15.51 -12.29
N LYS A 256 -25.52 -16.27 -11.91
CA LYS A 256 -26.32 -16.03 -10.70
C LYS A 256 -25.69 -16.62 -9.44
N THR A 257 -24.67 -17.47 -9.59
CA THR A 257 -24.02 -18.14 -8.46
C THR A 257 -23.22 -17.14 -7.65
N THR A 258 -23.57 -17.00 -6.38
CA THR A 258 -22.81 -16.20 -5.41
C THR A 258 -22.24 -17.12 -4.33
N SER A 259 -20.91 -17.15 -4.20
CA SER A 259 -20.24 -17.96 -3.18
C SER A 259 -18.93 -17.32 -2.74
N ILE A 260 -18.81 -17.07 -1.44
CA ILE A 260 -17.59 -16.52 -0.84
C ILE A 260 -16.45 -17.54 -0.96
N ALA A 261 -16.70 -18.81 -0.65
CA ALA A 261 -15.67 -19.84 -0.66
C ALA A 261 -15.05 -20.03 -2.05
N ILE A 262 -15.88 -20.17 -3.09
CA ILE A 262 -15.40 -20.33 -4.47
C ILE A 262 -14.66 -19.06 -4.92
N GLY A 263 -15.22 -17.89 -4.60
CA GLY A 263 -14.60 -16.61 -4.90
C GLY A 263 -13.19 -16.51 -4.30
N SER A 264 -13.05 -16.82 -3.00
CA SER A 264 -11.76 -16.77 -2.30
C SER A 264 -10.76 -17.78 -2.85
N VAL A 265 -11.17 -19.02 -3.15
CA VAL A 265 -10.25 -20.04 -3.71
C VAL A 265 -9.70 -19.63 -5.07
N LEU A 266 -10.55 -19.15 -5.98
CA LEU A 266 -10.13 -18.66 -7.30
C LEU A 266 -9.17 -17.47 -7.19
N SER A 267 -9.39 -16.63 -6.19
CA SER A 267 -8.58 -15.45 -5.95
C SER A 267 -7.20 -15.78 -5.40
N VAL A 268 -7.16 -16.63 -4.37
CA VAL A 268 -5.90 -17.08 -3.75
C VAL A 268 -5.08 -17.84 -4.77
N SER A 269 -5.70 -18.72 -5.56
CA SER A 269 -4.99 -19.42 -6.64
C SER A 269 -4.46 -18.46 -7.71
N GLY A 270 -5.22 -17.44 -8.11
CA GLY A 270 -4.75 -16.40 -9.03
C GLY A 270 -3.57 -15.59 -8.46
N ILE A 271 -3.64 -15.17 -7.19
CA ILE A 271 -2.53 -14.47 -6.51
C ILE A 271 -1.28 -15.37 -6.47
N MET A 272 -1.42 -16.63 -6.08
CA MET A 272 -0.30 -17.59 -6.01
C MET A 272 0.33 -17.83 -7.40
N LEU A 273 -0.51 -17.95 -8.44
CA LEU A 273 -0.05 -18.05 -9.82
C LEU A 273 0.68 -16.78 -10.30
N SER A 274 0.26 -15.60 -9.85
CA SER A 274 1.01 -14.38 -10.15
C SER A 274 2.34 -14.32 -9.40
N TYR A 275 2.39 -14.84 -8.17
CA TYR A 275 3.53 -14.70 -7.27
C TYR A 275 4.65 -15.68 -7.58
N MET A 276 4.34 -16.80 -8.22
CA MET A 276 5.37 -17.76 -8.62
C MET A 276 6.47 -17.11 -9.49
N TRP A 277 6.13 -16.08 -10.28
CA TRP A 277 7.10 -15.40 -11.16
C TRP A 277 8.06 -14.46 -10.46
N PHE A 278 7.85 -14.19 -9.17
CA PHE A 278 8.81 -13.50 -8.31
C PHE A 278 9.84 -14.44 -7.67
N ILE A 279 9.72 -15.77 -7.87
CA ILE A 279 10.72 -16.73 -7.42
C ILE A 279 11.97 -16.59 -8.29
N PRO A 280 13.18 -16.35 -7.71
CA PRO A 280 14.37 -15.99 -8.47
C PRO A 280 14.73 -16.93 -9.62
N VAL A 281 14.58 -18.25 -9.39
CA VAL A 281 14.86 -19.28 -10.41
C VAL A 281 13.91 -19.16 -11.60
N LEU A 282 12.61 -18.98 -11.35
CA LEU A 282 11.61 -18.84 -12.40
C LEU A 282 11.77 -17.52 -13.15
N THR A 283 12.05 -16.43 -12.43
CA THR A 283 12.35 -15.13 -13.03
C THR A 283 13.57 -15.22 -13.95
N PHE A 284 14.65 -15.88 -13.52
CA PHE A 284 15.86 -16.02 -14.33
C PHE A 284 15.59 -16.78 -15.64
N ILE A 285 14.85 -17.88 -15.56
CA ILE A 285 14.49 -18.69 -16.73
C ILE A 285 13.63 -17.87 -17.71
N ALA A 286 12.58 -17.20 -17.20
CA ALA A 286 11.72 -16.35 -18.02
C ALA A 286 12.45 -15.13 -18.59
N TYR A 287 13.40 -14.57 -17.86
CA TYR A 287 14.23 -13.46 -18.33
C TYR A 287 15.21 -13.89 -19.43
N SER A 288 15.72 -15.12 -19.35
CA SER A 288 16.72 -15.62 -20.29
C SER A 288 16.11 -16.14 -21.59
N ASP A 289 14.98 -16.85 -21.51
CA ASP A 289 14.33 -17.52 -22.64
C ASP A 289 12.96 -16.88 -22.98
N PRO A 290 12.78 -16.35 -24.20
CA PRO A 290 11.52 -15.75 -24.65
C PRO A 290 10.30 -16.68 -24.55
N SER A 291 10.51 -18.00 -24.66
CA SER A 291 9.43 -18.99 -24.56
C SER A 291 8.86 -19.02 -23.14
N PHE A 292 9.73 -18.97 -22.14
CA PHE A 292 9.32 -18.91 -20.73
C PHE A 292 8.76 -17.55 -20.36
N TYR A 293 9.23 -16.46 -20.98
CA TYR A 293 8.57 -15.16 -20.88
C TYR A 293 7.12 -15.22 -21.39
N ALA A 294 6.88 -15.84 -22.54
CA ALA A 294 5.52 -16.02 -23.05
C ALA A 294 4.64 -16.84 -22.09
N VAL A 295 5.19 -17.90 -21.48
CA VAL A 295 4.49 -18.67 -20.43
C VAL A 295 4.17 -17.79 -19.23
N MET A 296 5.09 -16.91 -18.79
CA MET A 296 4.82 -15.93 -17.74
C MET A 296 3.65 -15.01 -18.09
N MET A 297 3.58 -14.51 -19.32
CA MET A 297 2.51 -13.62 -19.75
C MET A 297 1.15 -14.33 -19.81
N ILE A 298 1.12 -15.58 -20.32
CA ILE A 298 -0.11 -16.40 -20.38
C ILE A 298 -0.59 -16.75 -18.96
N THR A 299 0.33 -17.16 -18.08
CA THR A 299 -0.01 -17.50 -16.70
C THR A 299 -0.44 -16.26 -15.91
N GLY A 300 0.20 -15.11 -16.11
CA GLY A 300 -0.24 -13.82 -15.56
C GLY A 300 -1.65 -13.45 -16.02
N TYR A 301 -1.96 -13.59 -17.31
CA TYR A 301 -3.32 -13.40 -17.83
C TYR A 301 -4.33 -14.36 -17.18
N SER A 302 -3.97 -15.64 -17.05
CA SER A 302 -4.82 -16.65 -16.41
C SER A 302 -5.04 -16.38 -14.91
N ALA A 303 -4.01 -15.89 -14.21
CA ALA A 303 -4.09 -15.44 -12.83
C ALA A 303 -5.08 -14.27 -12.70
N GLY A 304 -4.98 -13.30 -13.60
CA GLY A 304 -5.96 -12.22 -13.73
C GLY A 304 -7.39 -12.73 -13.89
N ILE A 305 -7.61 -13.69 -14.80
CA ILE A 305 -8.93 -14.30 -15.00
C ILE A 305 -9.44 -14.95 -13.72
N ALA A 306 -8.60 -15.69 -13.00
CA ALA A 306 -8.98 -16.34 -11.75
C ALA A 306 -9.40 -15.33 -10.68
N ILE A 307 -8.62 -14.25 -10.50
CA ILE A 307 -8.93 -13.14 -9.58
C ILE A 307 -10.26 -12.46 -10.00
N GLY A 308 -10.44 -12.16 -11.29
CA GLY A 308 -11.64 -11.47 -11.79
C GLY A 308 -12.90 -12.35 -11.76
N ALA A 309 -12.76 -13.66 -11.94
CA ALA A 309 -13.82 -14.63 -11.72
C ALA A 309 -14.19 -14.69 -10.23
N GLY A 310 -13.18 -14.72 -9.36
CA GLY A 310 -13.36 -14.66 -7.91
C GLY A 310 -14.17 -13.43 -7.47
N TYR A 311 -13.77 -12.24 -7.94
CA TYR A 311 -14.50 -10.99 -7.75
C TYR A 311 -15.95 -11.07 -8.23
N SER A 312 -16.17 -11.63 -9.42
CA SER A 312 -17.50 -11.69 -10.06
C SER A 312 -18.47 -12.62 -9.32
N ILE A 313 -17.96 -13.67 -8.66
CA ILE A 313 -18.74 -14.67 -7.92
C ILE A 313 -19.01 -14.23 -6.47
N MET A 314 -18.22 -13.33 -5.91
CA MET A 314 -18.43 -12.88 -4.52
C MET A 314 -19.78 -12.15 -4.34
N PRO A 315 -20.38 -12.17 -3.14
CA PRO A 315 -21.54 -11.33 -2.82
C PRO A 315 -21.25 -9.83 -2.97
N PRO A 316 -22.22 -8.99 -3.40
CA PRO A 316 -21.98 -7.56 -3.66
C PRO A 316 -21.34 -6.76 -2.52
N LEU A 317 -21.64 -7.12 -1.27
CA LEU A 317 -21.08 -6.49 -0.06
C LEU A 317 -19.59 -6.81 0.14
N THR A 318 -19.14 -8.01 -0.22
CA THR A 318 -17.76 -8.47 0.02
C THR A 318 -16.83 -8.19 -1.16
N ARG A 319 -17.39 -7.93 -2.36
CA ARG A 319 -16.63 -7.64 -3.59
C ARG A 319 -15.63 -6.50 -3.44
N TYR A 320 -16.01 -5.41 -2.77
CA TYR A 320 -15.15 -4.22 -2.69
C TYR A 320 -14.05 -4.39 -1.63
N THR A 321 -14.37 -4.96 -0.47
CA THR A 321 -13.38 -5.37 0.53
C THR A 321 -12.39 -6.39 -0.04
N TYR A 322 -12.86 -7.26 -0.92
CA TYR A 322 -12.00 -8.19 -1.62
C TYR A 322 -11.03 -7.50 -2.58
N LEU A 323 -11.49 -6.53 -3.39
CA LEU A 323 -10.60 -5.76 -4.28
C LEU A 323 -9.49 -5.06 -3.50
N GLU A 324 -9.87 -4.47 -2.37
CA GLU A 324 -8.95 -3.87 -1.42
C GLU A 324 -7.93 -4.90 -0.92
N TYR A 325 -8.37 -6.07 -0.45
CA TYR A 325 -7.46 -7.15 -0.03
C TYR A 325 -6.50 -7.59 -1.14
N VAL A 326 -6.98 -7.78 -2.37
CA VAL A 326 -6.12 -8.14 -3.51
C VAL A 326 -5.07 -7.06 -3.74
N SER A 327 -5.46 -5.78 -3.75
CA SER A 327 -4.54 -4.67 -3.96
C SER A 327 -3.46 -4.59 -2.87
N VAL A 328 -3.84 -4.81 -1.60
CA VAL A 328 -2.95 -4.90 -0.44
C VAL A 328 -1.94 -6.01 -0.64
N VAL A 329 -2.41 -7.21 -0.97
CA VAL A 329 -1.56 -8.38 -1.14
C VAL A 329 -0.52 -8.10 -2.22
N PHE A 330 -0.95 -7.65 -3.42
CA PHE A 330 -0.05 -7.31 -4.53
C PHE A 330 1.02 -6.28 -4.16
N ASN A 331 0.71 -5.36 -3.24
CA ASN A 331 1.65 -4.34 -2.81
C ASN A 331 2.64 -4.80 -1.72
N VAL A 332 2.38 -5.93 -1.06
CA VAL A 332 3.37 -6.55 -0.16
C VAL A 332 4.62 -6.99 -0.94
N VAL A 333 4.47 -7.40 -2.20
CA VAL A 333 5.60 -7.86 -3.03
C VAL A 333 6.67 -6.79 -3.25
N PRO A 334 6.35 -5.59 -3.78
CA PRO A 334 7.36 -4.54 -3.92
C PRO A 334 7.94 -4.13 -2.57
N LEU A 335 7.17 -4.13 -1.47
CA LEU A 335 7.69 -3.85 -0.13
C LEU A 335 8.73 -4.88 0.33
N VAL A 336 8.45 -6.18 0.14
CA VAL A 336 9.40 -7.25 0.50
C VAL A 336 10.66 -7.16 -0.36
N ILE A 337 10.53 -6.90 -1.66
CA ILE A 337 11.68 -6.73 -2.57
C ILE A 337 12.52 -5.54 -2.13
N PHE A 338 11.86 -4.42 -1.82
CA PHE A 338 12.49 -3.20 -1.35
C PHE A 338 13.27 -3.47 -0.05
N TYR A 339 12.62 -4.06 0.96
CA TYR A 339 13.25 -4.34 2.25
C TYR A 339 14.46 -5.28 2.12
N LEU A 340 14.30 -6.40 1.38
CA LEU A 340 15.39 -7.36 1.17
C LEU A 340 16.56 -6.74 0.40
N SER A 341 16.28 -5.89 -0.60
CA SER A 341 17.32 -5.31 -1.46
C SER A 341 17.98 -4.09 -0.85
N SER A 342 17.20 -3.19 -0.23
CA SER A 342 17.69 -1.91 0.28
C SER A 342 18.15 -1.97 1.74
N VAL A 343 17.46 -2.70 2.61
CA VAL A 343 17.77 -2.75 4.05
C VAL A 343 18.70 -3.91 4.38
N MET A 344 18.42 -5.08 3.82
CA MET A 344 19.24 -6.27 4.06
C MET A 344 20.38 -6.45 3.04
N GLU A 345 20.51 -5.56 2.05
CA GLU A 345 21.50 -5.60 0.96
C GLU A 345 21.57 -6.98 0.26
N LYS A 346 20.47 -7.72 0.25
CA LYS A 346 20.41 -9.07 -0.29
C LYS A 346 20.01 -9.02 -1.75
N HIS A 347 20.88 -9.51 -2.63
CA HIS A 347 20.52 -9.75 -4.02
C HIS A 347 19.47 -10.86 -4.14
N ILE A 348 18.23 -10.49 -4.45
CA ILE A 348 17.14 -11.44 -4.72
C ILE A 348 17.39 -12.13 -6.05
N TRP A 349 17.70 -11.34 -7.08
CA TRP A 349 18.08 -11.82 -8.40
C TRP A 349 19.55 -11.51 -8.68
N MET A 350 20.43 -12.51 -8.59
CA MET A 350 21.88 -12.32 -8.73
C MET A 350 22.33 -11.74 -10.09
N PHE A 351 21.50 -11.90 -11.13
CA PHE A 351 21.77 -11.41 -12.48
C PHE A 351 21.36 -9.95 -12.71
N ILE A 352 20.73 -9.31 -11.72
CA ILE A 352 20.29 -7.91 -11.78
C ILE A 352 21.01 -7.11 -10.69
N PRO A 353 21.57 -5.93 -11.02
CA PRO A 353 22.15 -5.03 -10.04
C PRO A 353 21.20 -4.71 -8.89
N LEU A 354 21.71 -4.57 -7.67
CA LEU A 354 20.88 -4.28 -6.48
C LEU A 354 20.06 -2.99 -6.68
N ILE A 355 20.71 -1.97 -7.26
CA ILE A 355 20.11 -0.69 -7.56
C ILE A 355 18.84 -0.85 -8.41
N ASP A 356 18.88 -1.66 -9.47
CA ASP A 356 17.73 -1.89 -10.37
C ASP A 356 16.57 -2.61 -9.67
N GLN A 357 16.88 -3.50 -8.70
CA GLN A 357 15.86 -4.15 -7.87
C GLN A 357 15.14 -3.14 -6.98
N VAL A 358 15.88 -2.19 -6.42
CA VAL A 358 15.29 -1.13 -5.61
C VAL A 358 14.46 -0.17 -6.48
N TRP A 359 14.99 0.29 -7.62
CA TRP A 359 14.28 1.13 -8.59
C TRP A 359 12.95 0.52 -9.05
N PHE A 360 13.00 -0.77 -9.36
CA PHE A 360 11.82 -1.55 -9.74
C PHE A 360 10.79 -1.60 -8.62
N SER A 361 11.22 -1.93 -7.40
CA SER A 361 10.31 -2.01 -6.24
C SER A 361 9.65 -0.67 -5.93
N LEU A 362 10.40 0.43 -5.97
CA LEU A 362 9.89 1.79 -5.80
C LEU A 362 8.89 2.14 -6.90
N SER A 363 9.22 1.87 -8.17
CA SER A 363 8.36 2.18 -9.31
C SER A 363 7.02 1.45 -9.24
N LEU A 364 7.05 0.15 -8.91
CA LEU A 364 5.84 -0.64 -8.70
C LEU A 364 5.00 -0.11 -7.55
N TRP A 365 5.65 0.23 -6.44
CA TRP A 365 4.96 0.71 -5.28
C TRP A 365 4.28 2.06 -5.55
N ILE A 366 4.97 3.01 -6.19
CA ILE A 366 4.40 4.30 -6.62
C ILE A 366 3.18 4.11 -7.50
N ALA A 367 3.23 3.17 -8.44
CA ALA A 367 2.10 2.87 -9.32
C ALA A 367 0.92 2.24 -8.57
N MET A 368 1.20 1.42 -7.55
CA MET A 368 0.19 0.72 -6.76
C MET A 368 -0.48 1.60 -5.70
N LEU A 369 0.19 2.61 -5.15
CA LEU A 369 -0.35 3.48 -4.10
C LEU A 369 -1.69 4.15 -4.49
N PRO A 370 -1.84 4.80 -5.66
CA PRO A 370 -3.13 5.35 -6.08
C PRO A 370 -4.21 4.29 -6.30
N VAL A 371 -3.83 3.11 -6.79
CA VAL A 371 -4.76 1.99 -7.03
C VAL A 371 -5.31 1.49 -5.71
N MET A 372 -4.45 1.26 -4.72
CA MET A 372 -4.84 0.85 -3.38
C MET A 372 -5.75 1.89 -2.74
N TRP A 373 -5.33 3.15 -2.70
CA TRP A 373 -6.12 4.25 -2.15
C TRP A 373 -7.52 4.32 -2.78
N TYR A 374 -7.60 4.14 -4.11
CA TYR A 374 -8.86 4.09 -4.82
C TYR A 374 -9.74 2.90 -4.39
N THR A 375 -9.16 1.69 -4.27
CA THR A 375 -9.90 0.50 -3.83
C THR A 375 -10.38 0.58 -2.38
N THR A 376 -9.59 1.15 -1.47
CA THR A 376 -9.98 1.44 -0.08
C THR A 376 -11.20 2.35 -0.03
N HIS A 377 -11.18 3.44 -0.80
CA HIS A 377 -12.34 4.33 -0.81
C HIS A 377 -13.56 3.74 -1.53
N LEU A 378 -13.36 2.86 -2.51
CA LEU A 378 -14.47 2.07 -3.07
C LEU A 378 -15.12 1.17 -2.01
N SER A 379 -14.32 0.51 -1.16
CA SER A 379 -14.84 -0.34 -0.09
C SER A 379 -15.59 0.49 0.96
N LEU A 380 -15.00 1.57 1.45
CA LEU A 380 -15.63 2.50 2.40
C LEU A 380 -16.93 3.11 1.86
N ASN A 381 -16.95 3.53 0.59
CA ASN A 381 -18.14 4.08 -0.04
C ASN A 381 -19.26 3.04 -0.20
N SER A 382 -18.91 1.76 -0.34
CA SER A 382 -19.90 0.67 -0.40
C SER A 382 -20.60 0.46 0.95
N PHE A 383 -19.89 0.61 2.06
CA PHE A 383 -20.47 0.56 3.40
C PHE A 383 -21.42 1.74 3.64
N ALA A 384 -21.04 2.95 3.23
CA ALA A 384 -21.88 4.15 3.33
C ALA A 384 -23.23 4.00 2.63
N ARG A 385 -23.26 3.40 1.43
CA ARG A 385 -24.51 3.17 0.67
C ARG A 385 -25.44 2.19 1.37
N THR A 386 -24.88 1.17 2.01
CA THR A 386 -25.65 0.15 2.72
C THR A 386 -26.35 0.75 3.95
N SER A 387 -25.62 1.58 4.71
CA SER A 387 -26.15 2.34 5.86
C SER A 387 -27.32 3.25 5.50
N PHE A 388 -27.17 4.03 4.43
CA PHE A 388 -28.23 4.94 3.96
C PHE A 388 -29.50 4.18 3.53
N SER A 389 -29.37 3.00 2.93
CA SER A 389 -30.52 2.18 2.54
C SER A 389 -31.26 1.58 3.75
N ILE A 390 -30.56 1.29 4.85
CA ILE A 390 -31.17 0.75 6.08
C ILE A 390 -31.93 1.86 6.79
N ASN A 391 -31.33 3.03 7.02
CA ASN A 391 -32.01 4.16 7.65
C ASN A 391 -33.26 4.60 6.88
N LYS A 392 -33.20 4.58 5.53
CA LYS A 392 -34.38 4.90 4.73
C LYS A 392 -35.50 3.86 4.87
N ARG A 393 -35.20 2.58 5.14
CA ARG A 393 -36.22 1.55 5.42
C ARG A 393 -36.80 1.67 6.83
N VAL A 394 -35.98 2.02 7.82
CA VAL A 394 -36.46 2.23 9.21
C VAL A 394 -37.39 3.43 9.28
N ILE A 395 -37.04 4.55 8.63
CA ILE A 395 -37.88 5.76 8.58
C ILE A 395 -39.20 5.53 7.82
N ILE A 396 -39.21 4.63 6.82
CA ILE A 396 -40.46 4.25 6.12
C ILE A 396 -41.31 3.28 6.96
N GLY A 397 -40.70 2.51 7.87
CA GLY A 397 -41.41 1.62 8.81
C GLY A 397 -42.02 2.34 10.01
N GLU A 398 -41.44 3.46 10.45
CA GLU A 398 -41.94 4.27 11.59
C GLU A 398 -43.03 5.29 11.20
N HIS A 399 -43.41 5.37 9.93
CA HIS A 399 -44.49 6.23 9.44
C HIS A 399 -45.62 5.45 8.76
N ALA A 400 -45.77 4.17 9.10
CA ALA A 400 -46.99 3.41 8.85
C ALA A 400 -47.77 3.28 10.16
N ASP A 401 -48.38 4.40 10.59
CA ASP A 401 -49.60 4.46 11.41
C ASP A 401 -50.24 5.85 11.27
#